data_AF-A0A4S8MCW5-F1
#
_entry.id   AF-A0A4S8MCW5-F1
#
_cell.length_a   1.000
_cell.length_b   1.000
_cell.length_c   1.000
_cell.angle_alpha   90.00
_cell.angle_beta   90.00
_cell.angle_gamma   90.00
#
_symmetry.space_group_name_H-M   'P 1'
#
loop_
_entity.id
_entity.type
_entity.pdbx_description
1 polymer ?
#
loop_
_entity_poly.entity_id
_entity_poly.type
_entity_poly.pdbx_seq_one_letter_code
_entity_poly.pdbx_strand_id
1 'polypeptide(L)'
;EGFVKIEMDVPARGLIGYMAGEFKNDVHGEGTLNHLFSRYEPYKGAIASRRTRSLISMALGESSGYAMAPLQARGTMFITPGTQVYPGLVISETNKPGDLSVNPCAKKQLTNIRAAGADEKIV
;
A
#
# COMPACT_ATOMS: atom_id res chain seq x y z
N GLU A 1 -13.95 34.11 -3.02
CA GLU A 1 -14.72 33.17 -2.19
C GLU A 1 -15.53 32.28 -3.12
N GLY A 2 -15.51 30.97 -2.95
CA GLY A 2 -16.39 30.14 -3.76
C GLY A 2 -16.23 28.65 -3.51
N PHE A 3 -17.11 28.10 -2.67
CA PHE A 3 -17.40 26.67 -2.67
C PHE A 3 -18.50 26.40 -3.70
N VAL A 4 -18.37 25.31 -4.47
CA VAL A 4 -19.38 24.84 -5.41
C VAL A 4 -20.02 23.58 -4.85
N LYS A 5 -21.36 23.54 -4.82
CA LYS A 5 -22.10 22.33 -4.42
C LYS A 5 -22.37 21.47 -5.65
N ILE A 6 -22.03 20.19 -5.57
CA ILE A 6 -22.30 19.20 -6.61
C ILE A 6 -23.17 18.10 -6.02
N GLU A 7 -24.26 17.74 -6.70
CA GLU A 7 -25.14 16.63 -6.34
C GLU A 7 -25.19 15.65 -7.52
N MET A 8 -25.01 14.37 -7.24
CA MET A 8 -24.94 13.32 -8.27
C MET A 8 -25.34 11.95 -7.71
N ASP A 9 -25.94 11.12 -8.57
CA ASP A 9 -26.20 9.71 -8.28
C ASP A 9 -24.95 8.87 -8.63
N VAL A 10 -24.38 8.18 -7.63
CA VAL A 10 -23.17 7.37 -7.78
C VAL A 10 -23.42 5.97 -7.21
N PRO A 11 -22.99 4.87 -7.88
CA PRO A 11 -23.11 3.54 -7.32
C PRO A 11 -22.29 3.42 -6.03
N ALA A 12 -22.89 2.89 -4.96
CA ALA A 12 -22.23 2.75 -3.66
C ALA A 12 -20.89 2.00 -3.73
N ARG A 13 -20.75 1.03 -4.65
CA ARG A 13 -19.50 0.28 -4.89
C ARG A 13 -18.31 1.17 -5.33
N GLY A 14 -18.57 2.31 -5.97
CA GLY A 14 -17.53 3.26 -6.40
C GLY A 14 -17.15 4.29 -5.34
N LEU A 15 -17.98 4.48 -4.31
CA LEU A 15 -17.68 5.38 -3.20
C LEU A 15 -16.73 4.75 -2.17
N ILE A 16 -16.60 3.43 -2.18
CA ILE A 16 -15.70 2.68 -1.28
C ILE A 16 -14.25 3.08 -1.58
N GLY A 17 -13.56 3.60 -0.57
CA GLY A 17 -12.16 4.05 -0.67
C GLY A 17 -12.02 5.54 -1.00
N TYR A 18 -12.85 6.07 -1.90
CA TYR A 18 -12.82 7.49 -2.29
C TYR A 18 -13.08 8.41 -1.10
N MET A 19 -14.11 8.13 -0.30
CA MET A 19 -14.49 8.96 0.85
C MET A 19 -13.43 9.02 1.95
N ALA A 20 -12.75 7.91 2.22
CA ALA A 20 -11.83 7.78 3.34
C ALA A 20 -10.44 8.33 3.04
N GLY A 21 -10.00 8.21 1.78
CA GLY A 21 -8.66 8.59 1.34
C GLY A 21 -8.67 9.69 0.29
N GLU A 22 -9.01 9.33 -0.95
CA GLU A 22 -8.76 10.15 -2.15
C GLU A 22 -9.47 11.51 -2.11
N PHE A 23 -10.72 11.58 -1.63
CA PHE A 23 -11.47 12.84 -1.56
C PHE A 23 -10.73 13.92 -0.78
N LYS A 24 -10.17 13.57 0.39
CA LYS A 24 -9.43 14.53 1.22
C LYS A 24 -8.18 15.06 0.51
N ASN A 25 -7.52 14.21 -0.28
CA ASN A 25 -6.35 14.60 -1.06
C ASN A 25 -6.75 15.52 -2.22
N ASP A 26 -7.81 15.19 -2.97
CA ASP A 26 -8.29 16.00 -4.10
C ASP A 26 -8.67 17.42 -3.67
N VAL A 27 -9.38 17.54 -2.54
CA VAL A 27 -9.86 18.82 -2.01
C VAL A 27 -8.88 19.50 -1.06
N HIS A 28 -7.67 18.95 -0.89
CA HIS A 28 -6.65 19.46 0.03
C HIS A 28 -7.19 19.71 1.47
N GLY A 29 -8.14 18.90 1.91
CA GLY A 29 -8.78 19.01 3.23
C GLY A 29 -9.88 20.07 3.37
N GLU A 30 -10.16 20.88 2.35
CA GLU A 30 -11.11 22.00 2.42
C GLU A 30 -12.54 21.64 1.97
N GLY A 31 -12.75 20.43 1.43
CA GLY A 31 -14.03 19.96 0.91
C GLY A 31 -14.85 19.14 1.91
N THR A 32 -16.18 19.19 1.78
CA THR A 32 -17.11 18.34 2.52
C THR A 32 -17.85 17.41 1.55
N LEU A 33 -17.91 16.12 1.88
CA LEU A 33 -18.65 15.11 1.12
C LEU A 33 -19.67 14.45 2.04
N ASN A 34 -20.94 14.46 1.62
CA ASN A 34 -22.03 13.74 2.25
C ASN A 34 -22.66 12.80 1.22
N HIS A 35 -23.09 11.62 1.66
CA HIS A 35 -23.80 10.67 0.81
C HIS A 35 -25.01 10.11 1.56
N LEU A 36 -26.06 9.79 0.81
CA LEU A 36 -27.26 9.14 1.32
C LEU A 36 -27.65 8.03 0.35
N PHE A 37 -28.18 6.93 0.88
CA PHE A 37 -28.76 5.89 0.03
C PHE A 37 -29.99 6.45 -0.71
N SER A 38 -29.95 6.42 -2.04
CA SER A 38 -31.03 6.90 -2.91
C SER A 38 -32.00 5.77 -3.28
N ARG A 39 -31.52 4.77 -4.05
CA ARG A 39 -32.32 3.64 -4.51
C ARG A 39 -31.43 2.48 -4.98
N TYR A 40 -32.04 1.31 -5.18
CA TYR A 40 -31.43 0.22 -5.93
C TYR A 40 -31.58 0.45 -7.43
N GLU A 41 -30.54 0.14 -8.19
CA GLU A 41 -30.52 0.21 -9.66
C GLU A 41 -29.85 -1.03 -10.26
N PRO A 42 -30.08 -1.32 -11.55
CA PRO A 42 -29.34 -2.34 -12.27
C PRO A 42 -27.82 -2.15 -12.18
N TYR A 43 -27.11 -3.28 -12.25
CA TYR A 43 -25.66 -3.32 -12.16
C TYR A 43 -24.97 -2.43 -13.22
N LYS A 44 -24.24 -1.41 -12.77
CA LYS A 44 -23.54 -0.43 -13.62
C LYS A 44 -22.18 -0.88 -14.17
N GLY A 45 -21.88 -2.18 -14.16
CA GLY A 45 -20.60 -2.72 -14.64
C GLY A 45 -19.54 -2.91 -13.55
N ALA A 46 -18.38 -3.38 -13.99
CA ALA A 46 -17.20 -3.58 -13.16
C ALA A 46 -16.59 -2.21 -12.82
N ILE A 47 -16.36 -1.97 -11.52
CA ILE A 47 -15.63 -0.80 -11.04
C ILE A 47 -14.22 -1.28 -10.73
N ALA A 48 -13.21 -0.57 -11.25
CA ALA A 48 -11.82 -0.96 -11.04
C ALA A 48 -11.48 -0.95 -9.55
N SER A 49 -11.22 -2.14 -8.99
CA SER A 49 -10.76 -2.29 -7.62
C SER A 49 -9.23 -2.28 -7.60
N ARG A 50 -8.63 -1.37 -6.81
CA ARG A 50 -7.20 -1.23 -6.49
C ARG A 50 -6.23 -1.31 -7.69
N ARG A 51 -5.54 -0.19 -7.96
CA ARG A 51 -4.50 -0.12 -9.00
C ARG A 51 -3.19 -0.82 -8.60
N THR A 52 -2.90 -0.90 -7.31
CA THR A 52 -1.66 -1.46 -6.76
C THR A 52 -1.76 -2.95 -6.46
N ARG A 53 -0.61 -3.62 -6.45
CA ARG A 53 -0.44 -5.03 -6.07
C ARG A 53 0.34 -5.16 -4.77
N SER A 54 0.45 -6.37 -4.26
CA SER A 54 0.99 -6.62 -2.93
C SER A 54 2.28 -7.42 -2.98
N LEU A 55 3.21 -7.07 -2.11
CA LEU A 55 4.35 -7.90 -1.74
C LEU A 55 3.97 -8.68 -0.49
N ILE A 56 4.07 -10.01 -0.56
CA ILE A 56 3.55 -10.92 0.45
C ILE A 56 4.72 -11.66 1.09
N SER A 57 4.81 -11.68 2.42
CA SER A 57 5.82 -12.46 3.13
C SER A 57 5.61 -13.95 2.89
N MET A 58 6.68 -14.67 2.58
CA MET A 58 6.71 -16.14 2.57
C MET A 58 7.33 -16.75 3.83
N ALA A 59 7.93 -15.93 4.69
CA ALA A 59 8.70 -16.37 5.85
C ALA A 59 8.02 -16.02 7.17
N LEU A 60 8.29 -16.85 8.18
CA LEU A 60 7.95 -16.61 9.57
C LEU A 60 9.23 -16.15 10.29
N GLY A 61 9.19 -15.00 10.96
CA GLY A 61 10.33 -14.50 11.70
C GLY A 61 10.37 -12.97 11.76
N GLU A 62 11.51 -12.44 12.21
CA GLU A 62 11.74 -11.01 12.29
C GLU A 62 12.26 -10.45 10.96
N SER A 63 11.77 -9.30 10.52
CA SER A 63 12.23 -8.64 9.30
C SER A 63 13.66 -8.09 9.45
N SER A 64 14.51 -8.33 8.46
CA SER A 64 15.88 -7.81 8.44
C SER A 64 15.98 -6.56 7.58
N GLY A 65 16.65 -5.52 8.06
CA GLY A 65 16.94 -4.32 7.25
C GLY A 65 17.69 -4.65 5.95
N TYR A 66 18.56 -5.67 5.98
CA TYR A 66 19.26 -6.16 4.79
C TYR A 66 18.31 -6.69 3.71
N ALA A 67 17.32 -7.49 4.12
CA ALA A 67 16.31 -8.02 3.20
C ALA A 67 15.35 -6.93 2.71
N MET A 68 15.06 -5.94 3.55
CA MET A 68 14.11 -4.87 3.24
C MET A 68 14.67 -3.81 2.29
N ALA A 69 15.96 -3.50 2.34
CA ALA A 69 16.59 -2.50 1.47
C ALA A 69 16.30 -2.72 -0.04
N PRO A 70 16.51 -3.92 -0.63
CA PRO A 70 16.14 -4.15 -2.03
C PRO A 70 14.62 -4.23 -2.27
N LEU A 71 13.81 -4.44 -1.23
CA LEU A 71 12.35 -4.50 -1.34
C LEU A 71 11.72 -3.10 -1.37
N GLN A 72 12.32 -2.11 -0.70
CA GLN A 72 11.90 -0.71 -0.74
C GLN A 72 11.92 -0.13 -2.17
N ALA A 73 12.89 -0.55 -3.01
CA ALA A 73 12.93 -0.16 -4.41
C ALA A 73 11.76 -0.71 -5.26
N ARG A 74 10.99 -1.68 -4.72
CA ARG A 74 9.87 -2.32 -5.41
C ARG A 74 8.52 -1.73 -5.02
N GLY A 75 8.44 -0.95 -3.95
CA GLY A 75 7.15 -0.53 -3.40
C GLY A 75 7.22 0.24 -2.09
N THR A 76 6.09 0.80 -1.67
CA THR A 76 5.92 1.46 -0.38
C THR A 76 5.81 0.41 0.73
N MET A 77 6.74 0.44 1.68
CA MET A 77 6.76 -0.52 2.80
C MET A 77 5.75 -0.16 3.88
N PHE A 78 5.05 -1.17 4.40
CA PHE A 78 4.13 -1.04 5.54
C PHE A 78 4.77 -1.45 6.87
N ILE A 79 5.86 -2.22 6.79
CA ILE A 79 6.62 -2.70 7.95
C ILE A 79 7.98 -2.00 8.03
N THR A 80 8.55 -1.96 9.22
CA THR A 80 9.92 -1.51 9.48
C THR A 80 10.85 -2.70 9.79
N PRO A 81 12.18 -2.54 9.72
CA PRO A 81 13.12 -3.56 10.18
C PRO A 81 12.86 -3.93 11.65
N GLY A 82 12.91 -5.22 11.98
CA GLY A 82 12.57 -5.74 13.32
C GLY A 82 11.10 -6.11 13.52
N THR A 83 10.26 -5.93 12.51
CA THR A 83 8.84 -6.31 12.58
C THR A 83 8.71 -7.84 12.48
N GLN A 84 7.96 -8.45 13.40
CA GLN A 84 7.61 -9.86 13.32
C GLN A 84 6.63 -10.09 12.16
N VAL A 85 7.04 -10.91 11.19
CA VAL A 85 6.26 -11.28 10.02
C VAL A 85 5.85 -12.74 10.06
N TYR A 86 4.80 -13.07 9.30
CA TYR A 86 4.33 -14.43 9.09
C TYR A 86 4.01 -14.66 7.59
N PRO A 87 3.99 -15.93 7.11
CA PRO A 87 3.63 -16.24 5.74
C PRO A 87 2.21 -15.76 5.41
N GLY A 88 2.05 -15.02 4.31
CA GLY A 88 0.79 -14.40 3.92
C GLY A 88 0.60 -12.96 4.38
N LEU A 89 1.46 -12.43 5.25
CA LEU A 89 1.44 -11.02 5.63
C LEU A 89 1.78 -10.13 4.43
N VAL A 90 0.93 -9.14 4.13
CA VAL A 90 1.23 -8.11 3.13
C VAL A 90 2.18 -7.08 3.73
N ILE A 91 3.38 -6.97 3.16
CA ILE A 91 4.46 -6.14 3.70
C ILE A 91 4.66 -4.82 2.94
N SER A 92 4.19 -4.75 1.69
CA SER A 92 4.27 -3.53 0.89
C SER A 92 3.30 -3.52 -0.28
N GLU A 93 3.08 -2.34 -0.83
CA GLU A 93 2.37 -2.13 -2.10
C GLU A 93 3.32 -1.89 -3.26
N THR A 94 3.02 -2.43 -4.44
CA THR A 94 3.79 -2.21 -5.65
C THR A 94 2.89 -1.76 -6.80
N ASN A 95 3.44 -0.91 -7.66
CA ASN A 95 2.79 -0.50 -8.91
C ASN A 95 3.03 -1.50 -10.06
N LYS A 96 3.86 -2.52 -9.83
CA LYS A 96 4.12 -3.57 -10.81
C LYS A 96 2.96 -4.58 -10.84
N PRO A 97 2.67 -5.18 -12.01
CA PRO A 97 1.63 -6.19 -12.12
C PRO A 97 2.04 -7.48 -11.42
N GLY A 98 1.07 -8.13 -10.78
CA GLY A 98 1.25 -9.39 -10.06
C GLY A 98 1.58 -9.20 -8.58
N ASP A 99 1.02 -10.06 -7.73
CA ASP A 99 1.42 -10.15 -6.34
C ASP A 99 2.73 -10.96 -6.25
N LEU A 100 3.69 -10.49 -5.45
CA LEU A 100 5.01 -11.09 -5.36
C LEU A 100 5.26 -11.63 -3.95
N SER A 101 5.51 -12.93 -3.85
CA SER A 101 5.96 -13.54 -2.60
C SER A 101 7.45 -13.26 -2.39
N VAL A 102 7.80 -12.68 -1.24
CA VAL A 102 9.17 -12.27 -0.88
C VAL A 102 9.54 -12.73 0.52
N ASN A 103 10.84 -12.90 0.78
CA ASN A 103 11.36 -13.27 2.08
C ASN A 103 11.96 -12.03 2.78
N PRO A 104 11.25 -11.38 3.72
CA PRO A 104 11.76 -10.23 4.47
C PRO A 104 12.70 -10.62 5.62
N CYS A 105 12.90 -11.91 5.90
CA CYS A 105 13.74 -12.42 7.00
C CYS A 105 15.15 -12.82 6.55
N ALA A 106 15.50 -12.61 5.27
CA ALA A 106 16.80 -12.99 4.74
C ALA A 106 17.94 -12.24 5.47
N LYS A 107 18.87 -13.01 6.04
CA LYS A 107 20.05 -12.46 6.72
C LYS A 107 21.20 -12.33 5.74
N LYS A 108 22.07 -11.33 5.97
CA LYS A 108 23.31 -11.16 5.22
C LYS A 108 24.20 -12.39 5.46
N GLN A 109 24.61 -13.09 4.38
CA GLN A 109 25.63 -14.12 4.51
C GLN A 109 26.97 -13.46 4.83
N LEU A 110 27.59 -13.84 5.95
CA LEU A 110 28.94 -13.41 6.33
C LEU A 110 29.98 -14.19 5.51
N THR A 111 30.04 -13.96 4.20
CA THR A 111 31.27 -14.26 3.45
C THR A 111 32.28 -13.18 3.81
N ASN A 112 33.44 -13.59 4.33
CA ASN A 112 34.59 -12.76 4.73
C ASN A 112 35.14 -11.88 3.58
N ILE A 113 34.34 -10.95 3.08
CA ILE A 113 34.76 -9.91 2.13
C ILE A 113 34.83 -8.61 2.92
N ARG A 114 36.07 -8.18 3.14
CA ARG A 114 36.47 -6.87 3.64
C ARG A 114 35.64 -5.77 2.97
N ALA A 115 34.81 -5.09 3.73
CA ALA A 115 34.29 -3.78 3.40
C ALA A 115 34.30 -2.93 4.68
N ALA A 116 35.49 -2.46 5.05
CA ALA A 116 35.62 -1.34 5.97
C ALA A 116 34.98 -0.12 5.28
N GLY A 117 33.81 0.31 5.75
CA GLY A 117 33.28 1.64 5.40
C GLY A 117 31.92 1.73 4.71
N ALA A 118 31.09 0.69 4.64
CA ALA A 118 29.74 0.80 4.08
C ALA A 118 28.67 0.21 5.00
N ASP A 119 28.56 0.77 6.20
CA ASP A 119 27.34 0.68 7.00
C ASP A 119 26.52 1.94 6.68
N GLU A 120 25.96 1.99 5.47
CA GLU A 120 24.97 3.00 5.12
C GLU A 120 23.78 2.82 6.07
N LYS A 121 23.57 3.82 6.92
CA LYS A 121 22.43 3.90 7.81
C LYS A 121 21.15 3.62 7.02
N ILE A 122 20.56 2.46 7.29
CA ILE A 122 19.19 2.15 6.90
C ILE A 122 18.30 3.02 7.79
N VAL A 123 17.74 4.09 7.21
CA VAL A 123 16.67 4.92 7.80
C VAL A 123 15.37 4.53 7.14
#